data_AF-A0A6P2EB00-F1
#
_entry.id   AF-A0A6P2EB00-F1
#
_cell.length_a   1.000
_cell.length_b   1.000
_cell.length_c   1.000
_cell.angle_alpha   90.00
_cell.angle_beta   90.00
_cell.angle_gamma   90.00
#
_symmetry.space_group_name_H-M   'P 1'
#
loop_
_entity.id
_entity.type
_entity.pdbx_description
1 polymer ?
#
loop_
_entity_poly.entity_id
_entity_poly.type
_entity_poly.pdbx_seq_one_letter_code
_entity_poly.pdbx_strand_id
1 'polypeptide(L)'
;MNKMNVVAFKSTSHVLGAATRNAQPDKPMTLDDLAANGIVVRDTANAGLQVLIGKEQLKMALVDYDTRLFYRPQLFAVTEDLQVEQQNEAALPAVALNGSTVSVTLPALTLSDIQVFVHVTGGALTEPAVRAVPIAHNTTVGSAGLVLGAANYTVVILAPGYATRIVAEAVP
;
A
#
# COMPACT_ATOMS: atom_id res chain seq x y z
N MET A 1 7.53 9.15 -26.46
CA MET A 1 8.12 8.74 -25.17
C MET A 1 7.60 7.35 -24.87
N ASN A 2 8.44 6.44 -24.37
CA ASN A 2 7.93 5.14 -23.93
C ASN A 2 7.05 5.35 -22.69
N LYS A 3 5.86 4.77 -22.70
CA LYS A 3 4.94 4.78 -21.57
C LYS A 3 4.90 3.41 -20.89
N MET A 4 4.46 3.39 -19.65
CA MET A 4 4.16 2.17 -18.91
C MET A 4 2.90 2.33 -18.07
N ASN A 5 2.28 1.22 -17.73
CA ASN A 5 1.11 1.19 -16.87
C ASN A 5 1.57 0.85 -15.47
N VAL A 6 1.19 1.67 -14.49
CA VAL A 6 1.41 1.40 -13.08
C VAL A 6 0.08 1.09 -12.42
N VAL A 7 0.09 0.03 -11.61
CA VAL A 7 -0.99 -0.22 -10.67
C VAL A 7 -0.63 0.41 -9.36
N ALA A 8 -1.53 1.21 -8.84
CA ALA A 8 -1.33 1.96 -7.63
C ALA A 8 -2.55 1.88 -6.73
N PHE A 9 -2.39 2.23 -5.46
CA PHE A 9 -3.53 2.49 -4.60
C PHE A 9 -4.34 3.67 -5.09
N LYS A 10 -5.66 3.55 -5.08
CA LYS A 10 -6.56 4.62 -5.52
C LYS A 10 -6.40 5.88 -4.67
N SER A 11 -6.39 5.73 -3.35
CA SER A 11 -6.37 6.85 -2.40
C SER A 11 -5.00 7.49 -2.20
N THR A 12 -3.90 6.75 -2.40
CA THR A 12 -2.55 7.26 -2.10
C THR A 12 -1.65 7.36 -3.30
N SER A 13 -2.07 6.84 -4.44
CA SER A 13 -1.27 6.77 -5.66
C SER A 13 0.02 5.97 -5.56
N HIS A 14 0.22 5.19 -4.49
CA HIS A 14 1.47 4.44 -4.34
C HIS A 14 1.53 3.24 -5.24
N VAL A 15 2.65 3.11 -5.94
CA VAL A 15 2.82 2.08 -6.95
C VAL A 15 3.03 0.73 -6.27
N LEU A 16 2.21 -0.23 -6.66
CA LEU A 16 2.28 -1.63 -6.25
C LEU A 16 3.00 -2.49 -7.27
N GLY A 17 2.97 -2.05 -8.53
CA GLY A 17 3.58 -2.75 -9.63
C GLY A 17 3.50 -1.98 -10.92
N ALA A 18 4.21 -2.50 -11.90
CA ALA A 18 4.42 -1.89 -13.19
C ALA A 18 4.28 -2.94 -14.29
N ALA A 19 3.63 -2.58 -15.40
CA ALA A 19 3.43 -3.43 -16.55
C ALA A 19 3.60 -2.63 -17.85
N THR A 20 4.17 -3.28 -18.87
CA THR A 20 4.34 -2.72 -20.22
C THR A 20 3.63 -3.59 -21.24
N ARG A 21 3.07 -2.98 -22.28
CA ARG A 21 2.60 -3.70 -23.47
C ARG A 21 3.71 -3.72 -24.51
N ASN A 22 4.02 -4.89 -25.06
CA ASN A 22 4.96 -5.00 -26.18
C ASN A 22 4.39 -4.37 -27.46
N ALA A 23 3.08 -4.49 -27.68
CA ALA A 23 2.37 -3.80 -28.75
C ALA A 23 1.48 -2.71 -28.13
N GLN A 24 1.66 -1.46 -28.56
CA GLN A 24 0.93 -0.27 -28.07
C GLN A 24 1.32 0.15 -26.63
N PRO A 25 2.57 0.60 -26.40
CA PRO A 25 3.03 1.05 -25.08
C PRO A 25 2.21 2.23 -24.54
N ASP A 26 1.62 3.04 -25.42
CA ASP A 26 0.84 4.22 -25.07
C ASP A 26 -0.64 3.94 -24.78
N LYS A 27 -1.07 2.67 -24.86
CA LYS A 27 -2.46 2.30 -24.56
C LYS A 27 -2.62 2.07 -23.05
N PRO A 28 -3.53 2.81 -22.37
CA PRO A 28 -3.84 2.55 -20.97
C PRO A 28 -4.38 1.12 -20.77
N MET A 29 -3.87 0.44 -19.74
CA MET A 29 -4.44 -0.79 -19.21
C MET A 29 -5.56 -0.48 -18.22
N THR A 30 -6.55 -1.34 -18.18
CA THR A 30 -7.59 -1.36 -17.15
C THR A 30 -7.16 -2.25 -15.97
N LEU A 31 -7.82 -2.12 -14.82
CA LEU A 31 -7.58 -3.03 -13.70
C LEU A 31 -7.96 -4.48 -14.03
N ASP A 32 -8.96 -4.68 -14.88
CA ASP A 32 -9.36 -6.02 -15.31
C ASP A 32 -8.30 -6.66 -16.24
N ASP A 33 -7.52 -5.86 -16.99
CA ASP A 33 -6.38 -6.36 -17.79
C ASP A 33 -5.24 -6.92 -16.93
N LEU A 34 -5.04 -6.41 -15.71
CA LEU A 34 -3.82 -6.65 -14.91
C LEU A 34 -4.07 -7.40 -13.60
N ALA A 35 -5.09 -7.00 -12.85
CA ALA A 35 -5.33 -7.48 -11.49
C ALA A 35 -6.62 -8.32 -11.38
N ALA A 36 -7.56 -8.22 -12.33
CA ALA A 36 -8.86 -8.89 -12.35
C ALA A 36 -9.67 -8.79 -11.05
N ASN A 37 -9.30 -9.57 -10.02
CA ASN A 37 -9.89 -9.56 -8.68
C ASN A 37 -9.07 -8.75 -7.64
N GLY A 38 -7.81 -8.44 -7.91
CA GLY A 38 -6.94 -7.71 -7.00
C GLY A 38 -5.46 -8.10 -7.09
N ILE A 39 -4.64 -7.58 -6.19
CA ILE A 39 -3.21 -7.91 -6.08
C ILE A 39 -2.99 -8.71 -4.82
N VAL A 40 -2.32 -9.85 -4.94
CA VAL A 40 -1.90 -10.65 -3.78
C VAL A 40 -0.50 -10.21 -3.33
N VAL A 41 -0.41 -9.62 -2.15
CA VAL A 41 0.85 -9.36 -1.46
C VAL A 41 1.18 -10.58 -0.60
N ARG A 42 2.36 -11.16 -0.80
CA ARG A 42 2.81 -12.34 -0.05
C ARG A 42 4.02 -11.99 0.77
N ASP A 43 4.05 -12.50 1.99
CA ASP A 43 5.31 -12.57 2.72
C ASP A 43 6.17 -13.69 2.13
N THR A 44 7.37 -13.35 1.67
CA THR A 44 8.31 -14.34 1.14
C THR A 44 8.95 -15.18 2.24
N ALA A 45 8.97 -14.67 3.48
CA ALA A 45 9.46 -15.40 4.65
C ALA A 45 8.37 -16.29 5.29
N ASN A 46 7.09 -15.95 5.10
CA ASN A 46 5.96 -16.69 5.67
C ASN A 46 4.95 -17.04 4.58
N ALA A 47 5.12 -18.21 3.93
CA ALA A 47 4.31 -18.64 2.78
C ALA A 47 2.78 -18.70 3.04
N GLY A 48 2.37 -18.83 4.31
CA GLY A 48 0.97 -18.79 4.73
C GLY A 48 0.35 -17.39 4.78
N LEU A 49 1.16 -16.34 4.65
CA LEU A 49 0.71 -14.96 4.76
C LEU A 49 0.53 -14.33 3.39
N GLN A 50 -0.72 -14.31 2.94
CA GLN A 50 -1.12 -13.71 1.69
C GLN A 50 -2.25 -12.72 1.94
N VAL A 51 -2.13 -11.53 1.37
CA VAL A 51 -3.09 -10.44 1.46
C VAL A 51 -3.60 -10.13 0.08
N LEU A 52 -4.92 -10.22 -0.12
CA LEU A 52 -5.54 -9.75 -1.35
C LEU A 52 -5.96 -8.28 -1.19
N ILE A 53 -5.35 -7.40 -1.96
CA ILE A 53 -5.81 -6.02 -2.15
C ILE A 53 -6.85 -6.05 -3.26
N GLY A 54 -8.12 -5.90 -2.89
CA GLY A 54 -9.24 -5.92 -3.84
C GLY A 54 -9.16 -4.78 -4.86
N LYS A 55 -9.70 -5.02 -6.06
CA LYS A 55 -9.62 -4.07 -7.19
C LYS A 55 -10.24 -2.70 -6.90
N GLU A 56 -11.21 -2.63 -5.99
CA GLU A 56 -11.86 -1.41 -5.53
C GLU A 56 -10.90 -0.43 -4.82
N GLN A 57 -9.78 -0.94 -4.31
CA GLN A 57 -8.72 -0.15 -3.67
C GLN A 57 -7.63 0.28 -4.66
N LEU A 58 -7.69 -0.20 -5.91
CA LEU A 58 -6.65 -0.01 -6.90
C LEU A 58 -7.04 1.05 -7.93
N LYS A 59 -6.04 1.63 -8.58
CA LYS A 59 -6.17 2.41 -9.81
C LYS A 59 -5.06 2.05 -10.79
N MET A 60 -5.33 2.28 -12.06
CA MET A 60 -4.32 2.24 -13.11
C MET A 60 -3.94 3.66 -13.50
N ALA A 61 -2.66 3.90 -13.75
CA ALA A 61 -2.18 5.13 -14.37
C ALA A 61 -1.21 4.80 -15.51
N LEU A 62 -1.30 5.57 -16.59
CA LEU A 62 -0.33 5.54 -17.67
C LEU A 62 0.70 6.63 -17.41
N VAL A 63 1.94 6.24 -17.16
CA VAL A 63 3.04 7.12 -16.76
C VAL A 63 4.21 7.01 -17.73
N ASP A 64 5.16 7.92 -17.63
CA ASP A 64 6.42 7.80 -18.37
C ASP A 64 7.21 6.58 -17.91
N TYR A 65 7.90 5.94 -18.87
CA TYR A 65 8.66 4.73 -18.59
C TYR A 65 9.81 5.00 -17.61
N ASP A 66 9.77 4.33 -16.45
CA ASP A 66 10.80 4.37 -15.43
C ASP A 66 11.12 2.95 -14.94
N THR A 67 12.34 2.50 -15.25
CA THR A 67 12.81 1.15 -14.88
C THR A 67 12.84 0.89 -13.37
N ARG A 68 12.97 1.93 -12.54
CA ARG A 68 13.05 1.79 -11.08
C ARG A 68 11.76 1.22 -10.48
N LEU A 69 10.63 1.44 -11.15
CA LEU A 69 9.33 0.90 -10.77
C LEU A 69 9.22 -0.61 -10.87
N PHE A 70 10.04 -1.27 -11.70
CA PHE A 70 10.07 -2.73 -11.75
C PHE A 70 10.82 -3.34 -10.55
N TYR A 71 11.81 -2.61 -10.03
CA TYR A 71 12.66 -3.11 -8.96
C TYR A 71 12.09 -2.80 -7.58
N ARG A 72 11.55 -1.59 -7.37
CA ARG A 72 11.06 -1.13 -6.05
C ARG A 72 9.82 -0.24 -6.17
N PRO A 73 8.71 -0.75 -6.75
CA PRO A 73 7.50 0.04 -7.00
C PRO A 73 6.98 0.77 -5.74
N GLN A 74 7.09 0.14 -4.58
CA GLN A 74 6.62 0.66 -3.29
C GLN A 74 7.28 1.98 -2.86
N LEU A 75 8.45 2.32 -3.41
CA LEU A 75 9.13 3.59 -3.14
C LEU A 75 8.62 4.72 -4.03
N PHE A 76 7.58 4.51 -4.82
CA PHE A 76 7.09 5.51 -5.78
C PHE A 76 5.62 5.82 -5.58
N ALA A 77 5.27 7.07 -5.86
CA ALA A 77 3.89 7.56 -5.91
C ALA A 77 3.60 8.16 -7.29
N VAL A 78 2.37 8.03 -7.76
CA VAL A 78 1.88 8.76 -8.93
C VAL A 78 1.30 10.11 -8.47
N THR A 79 1.86 11.21 -8.96
CA THR A 79 1.36 12.55 -8.67
C THR A 79 0.03 12.81 -9.39
N GLU A 80 -0.65 13.90 -9.05
CA GLU A 80 -1.89 14.32 -9.75
C GLU A 80 -1.66 14.56 -11.25
N ASP A 81 -0.47 15.04 -11.61
CA ASP A 81 -0.03 15.26 -12.99
C ASP A 81 0.43 13.98 -13.72
N LEU A 82 0.14 12.79 -13.14
CA LEU A 82 0.52 11.48 -13.68
C LEU A 82 2.03 11.29 -13.85
N GLN A 83 2.82 11.97 -13.03
CA GLN A 83 4.26 11.76 -12.93
C GLN A 83 4.59 10.80 -11.80
N VAL A 84 5.74 10.15 -11.89
CA VAL A 84 6.20 9.19 -10.89
C VAL A 84 7.27 9.85 -10.05
N GLU A 85 7.04 9.92 -8.74
CA GLU A 85 7.99 10.51 -7.80
C GLU A 85 8.53 9.45 -6.84
N GLN A 86 9.85 9.35 -6.78
CA GLN A 86 10.52 8.51 -5.79
C GLN A 86 10.40 9.16 -4.42
N GLN A 87 9.88 8.40 -3.48
CA GLN A 87 9.81 8.76 -2.08
C GLN A 87 11.09 8.30 -1.37
N ASN A 88 11.41 8.96 -0.26
CA ASN A 88 12.60 8.63 0.53
C ASN A 88 12.52 7.20 1.07
N GLU A 89 13.56 6.41 0.83
CA GLU A 89 13.73 5.10 1.46
C GLU A 89 13.99 5.30 2.96
N ALA A 90 12.91 5.42 3.72
CA ALA A 90 12.95 5.61 5.15
C ALA A 90 12.64 4.30 5.88
N ALA A 91 13.03 4.25 7.17
CA ALA A 91 12.89 3.10 8.05
C ALA A 91 11.46 2.51 8.06
N LEU A 92 11.28 1.31 8.62
CA LEU A 92 9.98 0.63 8.54
C LEU A 92 8.89 1.34 9.39
N PRO A 93 7.68 1.57 8.85
CA PRO A 93 6.57 2.18 9.59
C PRO A 93 6.15 1.26 10.74
N ALA A 94 5.70 1.80 11.87
CA ALA A 94 5.19 1.02 13.01
C ALA A 94 3.66 1.06 13.07
N VAL A 95 3.07 0.04 13.71
CA VAL A 95 1.63 -0.03 13.98
C VAL A 95 1.40 -0.43 15.44
N ALA A 96 0.30 0.05 16.01
CA ALA A 96 -0.20 -0.38 17.31
C ALA A 96 -1.72 -0.60 17.21
N LEU A 97 -2.21 -1.66 17.87
CA LEU A 97 -3.63 -1.99 17.98
C LEU A 97 -4.07 -1.92 19.45
N ASN A 98 -5.19 -1.27 19.74
CA ASN A 98 -5.73 -1.17 21.11
C ASN A 98 -7.18 -1.67 21.25
N GLY A 99 -7.67 -2.41 20.25
CA GLY A 99 -9.02 -2.97 20.23
C GLY A 99 -10.12 -2.04 19.71
N SER A 100 -9.87 -0.72 19.60
CA SER A 100 -10.84 0.24 19.03
C SER A 100 -10.26 1.12 17.93
N THR A 101 -8.93 1.21 17.86
CA THR A 101 -8.19 2.01 16.89
C THR A 101 -6.96 1.27 16.41
N VAL A 102 -6.58 1.58 15.18
CA VAL A 102 -5.27 1.28 14.61
C VAL A 102 -4.48 2.58 14.53
N SER A 103 -3.28 2.59 15.10
CA SER A 103 -2.37 3.74 15.05
C SER A 103 -1.14 3.37 14.23
N VAL A 104 -0.73 4.25 13.32
CA VAL A 104 0.47 4.07 12.51
C VAL A 104 1.45 5.18 12.81
N THR A 105 2.73 4.84 12.91
CA THR A 105 3.84 5.79 13.06
C THR A 105 4.83 5.62 11.92
N LEU A 106 5.09 6.71 11.20
CA LEU A 106 6.10 6.79 10.17
C LEU A 106 7.43 7.29 10.76
N PRO A 107 8.58 6.81 10.27
CA PRO A 107 9.87 7.27 10.77
C PRO A 107 10.28 8.68 10.32
N ALA A 108 9.61 9.25 9.32
CA ALA A 108 9.86 10.62 8.85
C ALA A 108 8.56 11.38 8.60
N LEU A 109 8.66 12.71 8.70
CA LEU A 109 7.56 13.63 8.43
C LEU A 109 7.09 13.50 6.98
N THR A 110 5.79 13.53 6.77
CA THR A 110 5.21 13.50 5.42
C THR A 110 5.33 14.88 4.77
N LEU A 111 5.63 14.91 3.47
CA LEU A 111 5.70 16.15 2.68
C LEU A 111 4.31 16.62 2.21
N SER A 112 3.29 15.80 2.40
CA SER A 112 1.90 16.06 2.05
C SER A 112 0.97 15.20 2.92
N ASP A 113 -0.34 15.44 2.83
CA ASP A 113 -1.34 14.56 3.42
C ASP A 113 -1.35 13.22 2.68
N ILE A 114 -1.25 12.13 3.43
CA ILE A 114 -1.21 10.78 2.87
C ILE A 114 -2.14 9.83 3.64
N GLN A 115 -2.38 8.65 3.08
CA GLN A 115 -3.01 7.54 3.80
C GLN A 115 -2.03 6.37 3.87
N VAL A 116 -1.99 5.70 5.01
CA VAL A 116 -1.28 4.42 5.17
C VAL A 116 -2.31 3.31 5.23
N PHE A 117 -2.18 2.28 4.41
CA PHE A 117 -3.08 1.14 4.50
C PHE A 117 -2.57 0.13 5.49
N VAL A 118 -3.48 -0.28 6.36
CA VAL A 118 -3.26 -1.34 7.32
C VAL A 118 -4.24 -2.46 7.04
N HIS A 119 -3.70 -3.63 6.73
CA HIS A 119 -4.45 -4.85 6.53
C HIS A 119 -4.21 -5.78 7.72
N VAL A 120 -5.28 -6.11 8.44
CA VAL A 120 -5.25 -6.87 9.68
C VAL A 120 -5.94 -8.22 9.47
N THR A 121 -5.27 -9.30 9.87
CA THR A 121 -5.79 -10.68 9.80
C THR A 121 -5.48 -11.46 11.07
N GLY A 122 -6.13 -12.62 11.21
CA GLY A 122 -5.95 -13.50 12.36
C GLY A 122 -6.81 -13.09 13.56
N GLY A 123 -6.48 -13.62 14.73
CA GLY A 123 -7.27 -13.45 15.94
C GLY A 123 -8.71 -13.96 15.76
N ALA A 124 -9.69 -13.13 16.16
CA ALA A 124 -11.11 -13.45 16.05
C ALA A 124 -11.76 -12.99 14.73
N LEU A 125 -10.97 -12.46 13.78
CA LEU A 125 -11.51 -11.99 12.50
C LEU A 125 -11.83 -13.18 11.58
N THR A 126 -13.10 -13.27 11.16
CA THR A 126 -13.53 -14.23 10.12
C THR A 126 -13.14 -13.78 8.71
N GLU A 127 -12.95 -12.47 8.52
CA GLU A 127 -12.47 -11.85 7.29
C GLU A 127 -11.42 -10.79 7.59
N PRO A 128 -10.43 -10.56 6.71
CA PRO A 128 -9.46 -9.49 6.87
C PRO A 128 -10.09 -8.10 7.00
N ALA A 129 -9.54 -7.27 7.88
CA ALA A 129 -9.94 -5.87 8.01
C ALA A 129 -8.91 -4.95 7.33
N VAL A 130 -9.39 -4.06 6.45
CA VAL A 130 -8.55 -3.04 5.80
C VAL A 130 -8.90 -1.66 6.31
N ARG A 131 -7.90 -0.87 6.69
CA ARG A 131 -8.07 0.51 7.13
C ARG A 131 -7.08 1.44 6.45
N ALA A 132 -7.59 2.57 5.98
CA ALA A 132 -6.77 3.70 5.57
C ALA A 132 -6.59 4.61 6.77
N VAL A 133 -5.33 4.78 7.20
CA VAL A 133 -4.95 5.63 8.33
C VAL A 133 -4.45 6.96 7.77
N PRO A 134 -5.17 8.08 7.95
CA PRO A 134 -4.74 9.38 7.46
C PRO A 134 -3.54 9.88 8.29
N ILE A 135 -2.52 10.40 7.62
CA ILE A 135 -1.37 11.09 8.23
C ILE A 135 -1.27 12.45 7.59
N ALA A 136 -1.41 13.49 8.42
CA ALA A 136 -1.43 14.87 7.97
C ALA A 136 -0.01 15.34 7.58
N HIS A 137 0.07 16.31 6.68
CA HIS A 137 1.30 16.99 6.30
C HIS A 137 2.11 17.41 7.54
N ASN A 138 3.42 17.20 7.49
CA ASN A 138 4.36 17.56 8.56
C ASN A 138 4.06 16.85 9.89
N THR A 139 3.50 15.64 9.83
CA THR A 139 3.33 14.73 10.97
C THR A 139 3.88 13.35 10.65
N THR A 140 4.03 12.52 11.69
CA THR A 140 4.48 11.13 11.57
C THR A 140 3.44 10.12 12.03
N VAL A 141 2.36 10.55 12.69
CA VAL A 141 1.42 9.64 13.36
C VAL A 141 0.02 9.87 12.83
N GLY A 142 -0.70 8.78 12.59
CA GLY A 142 -2.11 8.78 12.26
C GLY A 142 -2.86 7.68 12.99
N SER A 143 -4.18 7.83 13.08
CA SER A 143 -5.05 6.81 13.67
C SER A 143 -6.37 6.69 12.92
N ALA A 144 -6.93 5.49 12.87
CA ALA A 144 -8.27 5.23 12.36
C ALA A 144 -9.03 4.25 13.25
N GLY A 145 -10.36 4.34 13.26
CA GLY A 145 -11.22 3.43 14.02
C GLY A 145 -11.20 2.00 13.47
N LEU A 146 -10.96 1.03 14.34
CA LEU A 146 -10.99 -0.40 14.04
C LEU A 146 -11.28 -1.19 15.33
N VAL A 147 -12.48 -1.79 15.40
CA VAL A 147 -12.88 -2.61 16.55
C VAL A 147 -12.34 -4.02 16.37
N LEU A 148 -11.54 -4.49 17.34
CA LEU A 148 -10.94 -5.82 17.40
C LEU A 148 -11.11 -6.39 18.80
N GLY A 149 -11.36 -7.70 18.91
CA GLY A 149 -11.31 -8.40 20.18
C GLY A 149 -9.86 -8.67 20.63
N ALA A 150 -9.68 -9.02 21.90
CA ALA A 150 -8.37 -9.43 22.43
C ALA A 150 -7.85 -10.67 21.70
N ALA A 151 -6.70 -10.54 21.02
CA ALA A 151 -6.02 -11.60 20.29
C ALA A 151 -4.67 -11.09 19.73
N ASN A 152 -3.89 -12.01 19.17
CA ASN A 152 -2.75 -11.66 18.32
C ASN A 152 -3.21 -11.56 16.86
N TYR A 153 -2.90 -10.43 16.24
CA TYR A 153 -3.21 -10.16 14.84
C TYR A 153 -1.93 -10.08 14.02
N THR A 154 -2.03 -10.42 12.75
CA THR A 154 -0.98 -10.05 11.79
C THR A 154 -1.40 -8.80 11.04
N VAL A 155 -0.46 -7.88 10.92
CA VAL A 155 -0.68 -6.56 10.35
C VAL A 155 0.29 -6.33 9.22
N VAL A 156 -0.25 -6.03 8.04
CA VAL A 156 0.52 -5.57 6.88
C VAL A 156 0.32 -4.07 6.72
N ILE A 157 1.42 -3.34 6.69
CA ILE A 157 1.46 -1.88 6.57
C ILE A 157 2.01 -1.52 5.19
N LEU A 158 1.22 -0.78 4.43
CA LEU A 158 1.55 -0.27 3.12
C LEU A 158 1.51 1.25 3.20
N ALA A 159 2.68 1.82 3.50
CA ALA A 159 2.85 3.25 3.71
C ALA A 159 3.55 3.87 2.49
N PRO A 160 3.02 5.01 2.03
CA PRO A 160 3.63 5.86 1.03
C PRO A 160 5.12 6.10 1.14
N GLY A 161 5.92 5.52 0.25
CA GLY A 161 7.37 5.74 0.20
C GLY A 161 8.18 4.92 1.18
N TYR A 162 7.54 4.01 1.90
CA TYR A 162 8.21 3.11 2.82
C TYR A 162 8.17 1.70 2.29
N ALA A 163 9.13 0.88 2.73
CA ALA A 163 9.04 -0.55 2.50
C ALA A 163 7.83 -1.14 3.22
N THR A 164 7.15 -2.07 2.56
CA THR A 164 6.07 -2.87 3.16
C THR A 164 6.56 -3.51 4.46
N ARG A 165 5.79 -3.35 5.54
CA ARG A 165 6.07 -4.03 6.81
C ARG A 165 4.98 -5.04 7.12
N ILE A 166 5.40 -6.19 7.64
CA ILE A 166 4.53 -7.23 8.16
C ILE A 166 4.94 -7.45 9.62
N VAL A 167 3.99 -7.42 10.55
CA VAL A 167 4.25 -7.53 11.99
C VAL A 167 3.10 -8.24 12.70
N ALA A 168 3.42 -8.98 13.77
CA ALA A 168 2.43 -9.50 14.70
C ALA A 168 2.18 -8.46 15.80
N GLU A 169 0.92 -8.09 16.03
CA GLU A 169 0.52 -7.09 17.00
C GLU A 169 -0.62 -7.63 17.87
N ALA A 170 -0.49 -7.47 19.19
CA ALA A 170 -1.45 -7.96 20.15
C ALA A 170 -2.46 -6.88 20.50
N VAL A 171 -3.74 -7.23 20.54
CA VAL A 171 -4.76 -6.46 21.26
C VAL A 171 -4.88 -7.07 22.65
N PRO A 172 -4.64 -6.29 23.72
CA PRO A 172 -4.75 -6.77 25.10
C PRO A 172 -6.19 -7.12 25.49
#